data_AF-A0A7S0UHQ2-F1
#
_entry.id   AF-A0A7S0UHQ2-F1
#
_cell.length_a   1.000
_cell.length_b   1.000
_cell.length_c   1.000
_cell.angle_alpha   90.00
_cell.angle_beta   90.00
_cell.angle_gamma   90.00
#
_symmetry.space_group_name_H-M   'P 1'
#
loop_
_entity.id
_entity.type
_entity.pdbx_description
1 polymer ?
#
loop_
_entity_poly.entity_id
_entity_poly.type
_entity_poly.pdbx_seq_one_letter_code
_entity_poly.pdbx_strand_id
1 'polypeptide(L)'
;GAGAAAKTLSLDDVVVPGNDNDQPAEPLKPPEHPLYSAVSRGVLRVNDDGSHSCQGKWAMTREHFTNGQTSNFNFRLEPHHSEEAMKNIDGNANGRVFPLDSDKFKGSFSLKKGGSRYQTIVDTQVVMKFRENTAGTFNVYGKGVNEIGIFDLTGTLIASGKTGGQVELYRIYRPELLAAPQQIAPKSKSKKSSGLPG
;
A
#
# COMPACT_ATOMS: atom_id res chain seq x y z
N GLY A 1 6.44 -23.20 18.85
CA GLY A 1 5.52 -22.72 17.79
C GLY A 1 6.36 -22.33 16.61
N ALA A 2 6.14 -22.96 15.46
CA ALA A 2 6.82 -22.56 14.22
C ALA A 2 6.32 -21.17 13.82
N GLY A 3 7.19 -20.16 13.86
CA GLY A 3 6.87 -18.85 13.31
C GLY A 3 6.63 -19.02 11.82
N ALA A 4 5.45 -18.64 11.34
CA ALA A 4 5.20 -18.57 9.91
C ALA A 4 6.26 -17.65 9.30
N ALA A 5 7.08 -18.19 8.39
CA ALA A 5 8.07 -17.39 7.68
C ALA A 5 7.32 -16.23 7.00
N ALA A 6 7.73 -14.99 7.29
CA ALA A 6 7.15 -13.82 6.68
C ALA A 6 7.33 -13.95 5.16
N LYS A 7 6.23 -14.04 4.41
CA LYS A 7 6.29 -14.15 2.96
C LYS A 7 6.90 -12.86 2.39
N THR A 8 8.12 -12.96 1.87
CA THR A 8 8.75 -11.91 1.09
C THR A 8 8.12 -11.89 -0.30
N LEU A 9 7.67 -10.72 -0.73
CA LEU A 9 7.13 -10.49 -2.07
C LEU A 9 8.23 -10.08 -3.04
N SER A 10 8.05 -10.37 -4.33
CA SER A 10 8.91 -9.89 -5.43
C SER A 10 8.10 -9.17 -6.51
N LEU A 11 8.79 -8.58 -7.48
CA LEU A 11 8.17 -7.97 -8.67
C LEU A 11 7.28 -8.97 -9.44
N ASP A 12 7.61 -10.26 -9.43
CA ASP A 12 6.84 -11.29 -10.15
C ASP A 12 5.49 -11.61 -9.48
N ASP A 13 5.33 -11.28 -8.19
CA ASP A 13 4.04 -11.40 -7.49
C ASP A 13 3.02 -10.34 -7.92
N VAL A 14 3.44 -9.33 -8.69
CA VAL A 14 2.61 -8.22 -9.18
C VAL A 14 2.16 -8.50 -10.60
N VAL A 15 0.85 -8.70 -10.76
CA VAL A 15 0.20 -8.92 -12.05
C VAL A 15 -0.04 -7.58 -12.75
N VAL A 16 0.60 -7.38 -13.89
CA VAL A 16 0.39 -6.21 -14.76
C VAL A 16 -0.37 -6.67 -16.01
N PRO A 17 -1.63 -6.24 -16.21
CA PRO A 17 -2.42 -6.65 -17.38
C PRO A 17 -1.74 -6.29 -18.70
N GLY A 18 -1.63 -7.26 -19.62
CA GLY A 18 -1.18 -7.06 -21.00
C GLY A 18 0.33 -6.85 -21.17
N ASN A 19 1.16 -7.48 -20.34
CA ASN A 19 2.62 -7.24 -20.30
C ASN A 19 3.39 -7.72 -21.55
N ASP A 20 2.73 -8.41 -22.49
CA ASP A 20 3.43 -9.21 -23.49
C ASP A 20 3.72 -8.48 -24.83
N ASN A 21 3.24 -7.24 -25.03
CA ASN A 21 3.18 -6.64 -26.38
C ASN A 21 3.75 -5.22 -26.53
N ASP A 22 4.53 -4.68 -25.56
CA ASP A 22 5.12 -3.32 -25.60
C ASP A 22 4.14 -2.15 -25.85
N GLN A 23 2.83 -2.41 -25.93
CA GLN A 23 1.82 -1.37 -26.11
C GLN A 23 1.53 -0.66 -24.80
N PRO A 24 1.34 0.67 -24.81
CA PRO A 24 0.87 1.41 -23.65
C PRO A 24 -0.43 0.81 -23.13
N ALA A 25 -0.58 0.71 -21.81
CA ALA A 25 -1.82 0.20 -21.22
C ALA A 25 -2.96 1.20 -21.42
N GLU A 26 -4.21 0.72 -21.37
CA GLU A 26 -5.34 1.63 -21.17
C GLU A 26 -5.29 2.26 -19.77
N PRO A 27 -5.72 3.52 -19.59
CA PRO A 27 -5.78 4.15 -18.28
C PRO A 27 -6.71 3.37 -17.34
N LEU A 28 -6.23 3.13 -16.11
CA LEU A 28 -7.03 2.44 -15.12
C LEU A 28 -8.30 3.23 -14.77
N LYS A 29 -9.43 2.53 -14.76
CA LYS A 29 -10.66 3.04 -14.16
C LYS A 29 -10.56 2.85 -12.64
N PRO A 30 -10.75 3.90 -11.83
CA PRO A 30 -10.78 3.75 -10.38
C PRO A 30 -11.80 2.69 -9.95
N PRO A 31 -11.44 1.75 -9.06
CA PRO A 31 -12.38 0.75 -8.57
C PRO A 31 -13.50 1.43 -7.76
N GLU A 32 -14.71 0.90 -7.89
CA GLU A 32 -15.86 1.34 -7.11
C GLU A 32 -15.80 0.77 -5.68
N HIS A 33 -16.35 1.50 -4.72
CA HIS A 33 -16.52 0.95 -3.37
C HIS A 33 -17.70 -0.04 -3.38
N PRO A 34 -17.60 -1.24 -2.76
CA PRO A 34 -16.63 -1.68 -1.75
C PRO A 34 -15.46 -2.53 -2.27
N LEU A 35 -15.11 -2.46 -3.57
CA LEU A 35 -14.04 -3.28 -4.16
C LEU A 35 -12.63 -2.90 -3.65
N TYR A 36 -12.49 -1.76 -2.98
CA TYR A 36 -11.27 -1.36 -2.29
C TYR A 36 -11.55 -1.09 -0.81
N SER A 37 -10.53 -1.27 0.01
CA SER A 37 -10.60 -1.09 1.47
C SER A 37 -10.18 0.31 1.91
N ALA A 38 -9.31 0.96 1.14
CA ALA A 38 -8.88 2.33 1.36
C ALA A 38 -8.39 2.99 0.08
N VAL A 39 -8.48 4.31 0.02
CA VAL A 39 -7.89 5.16 -1.01
C VAL A 39 -6.85 6.09 -0.39
N SER A 40 -5.74 6.31 -1.08
CA SER A 40 -4.63 7.20 -0.70
C SER A 40 -4.37 8.20 -1.81
N ARG A 41 -4.20 9.48 -1.46
CA ARG A 41 -3.86 10.57 -2.37
C ARG A 41 -2.65 11.32 -1.85
N GLY A 42 -1.60 11.45 -2.66
CA GLY A 42 -0.35 12.06 -2.21
C GLY A 42 0.59 12.44 -3.34
N VAL A 43 1.81 12.79 -2.97
CA VAL A 43 2.87 13.17 -3.90
C VAL A 43 4.02 12.19 -3.77
N LEU A 44 4.34 11.50 -4.87
CA LEU A 44 5.56 10.70 -5.00
C LEU A 44 6.68 11.60 -5.51
N ARG A 45 7.86 11.54 -4.89
CA ARG A 45 9.05 12.34 -5.22
C ARG A 45 10.31 11.50 -5.18
N VAL A 46 11.27 11.85 -6.03
CA VAL A 46 12.68 11.44 -5.96
C VAL A 46 13.44 12.56 -5.26
N ASN A 47 14.16 12.21 -4.21
CA ASN A 47 14.99 13.13 -3.45
C ASN A 47 16.39 13.22 -4.05
N ASP A 48 17.17 14.22 -3.63
CA ASP A 48 18.54 14.44 -4.15
C ASP A 48 19.50 13.28 -3.84
N ASP A 49 19.22 12.51 -2.77
CA ASP A 49 19.96 11.30 -2.40
C ASP A 49 19.51 10.06 -3.18
N GLY A 50 18.61 10.19 -4.16
CA GLY A 50 18.04 9.09 -4.94
C GLY A 50 16.95 8.30 -4.21
N SER A 51 16.68 8.56 -2.93
CA SER A 51 15.54 7.95 -2.25
C SER A 51 14.22 8.42 -2.85
N HIS A 52 13.21 7.56 -2.79
CA HIS A 52 11.85 7.96 -3.16
C HIS A 52 11.02 8.17 -1.89
N SER A 53 10.17 9.19 -1.90
CA SER A 53 9.19 9.41 -0.83
C SER A 53 7.81 9.65 -1.43
N CYS A 54 6.80 9.02 -0.86
CA CYS A 54 5.40 9.30 -1.17
C CYS A 54 4.69 9.69 0.11
N GLN A 55 4.10 10.87 0.16
CA GLN A 55 3.40 11.35 1.35
C GLN A 55 2.05 11.94 0.99
N GLY A 56 1.07 11.76 1.87
CA GLY A 56 -0.25 12.32 1.65
C GLY A 56 -1.29 11.91 2.68
N LYS A 57 -2.54 11.88 2.22
CA LYS A 57 -3.71 11.53 3.02
C LYS A 57 -4.32 10.23 2.52
N TRP A 58 -4.88 9.44 3.42
CA TRP A 58 -5.64 8.24 3.11
C TRP A 58 -7.01 8.29 3.80
N ALA A 59 -7.97 7.58 3.23
CA ALA A 59 -9.31 7.41 3.79
C ALA A 59 -9.90 6.05 3.40
N MET A 60 -10.89 5.57 4.16
CA MET A 60 -11.57 4.30 3.85
C MET A 60 -12.37 4.40 2.53
N THR A 61 -12.99 5.56 2.27
CA THR A 61 -13.81 5.79 1.08
C THR A 61 -13.45 7.12 0.44
N ARG A 62 -13.81 7.31 -0.83
CA ARG A 62 -13.70 8.62 -1.51
C ARG A 62 -14.57 9.70 -0.85
N GLU A 63 -15.74 9.34 -0.32
CA GLU A 63 -16.59 10.28 0.41
C GLU A 63 -15.91 10.80 1.68
N HIS A 64 -15.19 9.94 2.41
CA HIS A 64 -14.41 10.36 3.57
C HIS A 64 -13.34 11.39 3.23
N PHE A 65 -12.75 11.35 2.02
CA PHE A 65 -11.86 12.44 1.57
C PHE A 65 -12.60 13.77 1.44
N THR A 66 -13.75 13.77 0.77
CA THR A 66 -14.58 14.97 0.58
C THR A 66 -15.01 15.57 1.92
N ASN A 67 -15.29 14.70 2.90
CA ASN A 67 -15.72 15.09 4.24
C ASN A 67 -14.54 15.36 5.21
N GLY A 68 -13.29 15.34 4.73
CA GLY A 68 -12.10 15.59 5.53
C GLY A 68 -11.74 14.49 6.55
N GLN A 69 -12.43 13.35 6.52
CA GLN A 69 -12.19 12.18 7.37
C GLN A 69 -10.98 11.38 6.86
N THR A 70 -9.81 12.00 6.95
CA THR A 70 -8.55 11.45 6.42
C THR A 70 -7.52 11.24 7.51
N SER A 71 -6.48 10.47 7.21
CA SER A 71 -5.30 10.33 8.06
C SER A 71 -4.04 10.35 7.20
N ASN A 72 -2.87 10.59 7.82
CA ASN A 72 -1.62 10.63 7.08
C ASN A 72 -1.18 9.23 6.65
N PHE A 73 -0.55 9.12 5.49
CA PHE A 73 0.24 7.97 5.09
C PHE A 73 1.58 8.41 4.52
N ASN A 74 2.54 7.49 4.51
CA ASN A 74 3.81 7.65 3.83
C ASN A 74 4.30 6.30 3.24
N PHE A 75 4.98 6.37 2.10
CA PHE A 75 5.84 5.32 1.57
C PHE A 75 7.24 5.88 1.31
N ARG A 76 8.26 5.03 1.39
CA ARG A 76 9.65 5.37 1.11
C ARG A 76 10.36 4.21 0.43
N LEU A 77 11.25 4.54 -0.51
CA LEU A 77 12.30 3.67 -1.01
C LEU A 77 13.64 4.26 -0.58
N GLU A 78 14.45 3.48 0.14
CA GLU A 78 15.77 3.94 0.59
C GLU A 78 16.75 4.12 -0.59
N PRO A 79 17.76 5.00 -0.48
CA PRO A 79 18.72 5.29 -1.55
C PRO A 79 19.36 4.05 -2.18
N HIS A 80 19.92 3.16 -1.34
CA HIS A 80 20.63 1.97 -1.81
C HIS A 80 19.72 0.99 -2.59
N HIS A 81 18.44 0.91 -2.25
CA HIS A 81 17.46 0.11 -3.00
C HIS A 81 17.08 0.78 -4.32
N SER A 82 17.05 2.11 -4.35
CA SER A 82 16.83 2.90 -5.56
C SER A 82 17.98 2.70 -6.55
N GLU A 83 19.22 2.78 -6.07
CA GLU A 83 20.43 2.53 -6.87
C GLU A 83 20.48 1.11 -7.44
N GLU A 84 20.12 0.10 -6.64
CA GLU A 84 20.04 -1.30 -7.07
C GLU A 84 18.99 -1.48 -8.17
N ALA A 85 17.80 -0.90 -7.99
CA ALA A 85 16.74 -0.95 -9.01
C ALA A 85 17.15 -0.22 -10.29
N MET A 86 17.86 0.92 -10.19
CA MET A 86 18.39 1.64 -11.35
C MET A 86 19.43 0.82 -12.13
N LYS A 87 20.33 0.10 -11.46
CA LYS A 87 21.31 -0.78 -12.15
C LYS A 87 20.65 -1.88 -12.97
N ASN A 88 19.44 -2.31 -12.57
CA ASN A 88 18.69 -3.33 -13.30
C ASN A 88 17.95 -2.77 -14.52
N ILE A 89 17.88 -1.43 -14.68
CA ILE A 89 17.20 -0.76 -15.81
C ILE A 89 18.09 -0.66 -17.05
N ASP A 90 19.42 -0.73 -16.90
CA ASP A 90 20.43 -0.50 -17.96
C ASP A 90 20.36 -1.50 -19.15
N GLY A 91 19.49 -2.50 -19.10
CA GLY A 91 19.28 -3.45 -20.20
C GLY A 91 18.19 -3.08 -21.22
N ASN A 92 17.22 -2.21 -20.91
CA ASN A 92 16.01 -2.11 -21.76
C ASN A 92 15.16 -0.82 -21.74
N ALA A 93 15.58 0.28 -21.09
CA ALA A 93 14.70 1.46 -20.96
C ALA A 93 15.31 2.76 -21.52
N ASN A 94 14.42 3.61 -22.07
CA ASN A 94 14.65 4.91 -22.71
C ASN A 94 15.27 6.01 -21.80
N GLY A 95 16.20 5.69 -20.89
CA GLY A 95 16.86 6.64 -19.99
C GLY A 95 15.92 7.31 -18.97
N ARG A 96 14.71 6.76 -18.75
CA ARG A 96 13.73 7.31 -17.81
C ARG A 96 13.98 6.73 -16.41
N VAL A 97 14.30 7.61 -15.47
CA VAL A 97 14.64 7.25 -14.07
C VAL A 97 13.42 7.26 -13.14
N PHE A 98 12.29 7.82 -13.60
CA PHE A 98 11.08 7.96 -12.80
C PHE A 98 9.81 7.71 -13.63
N PRO A 99 8.81 6.98 -13.08
CA PRO A 99 8.84 6.26 -11.80
C PRO A 99 9.72 4.99 -11.84
N LEU A 100 10.02 4.46 -10.65
CA LEU A 100 10.93 3.33 -10.46
C LEU A 100 10.19 2.11 -9.90
N ASP A 101 10.19 1.01 -10.65
CA ASP A 101 9.73 -0.29 -10.17
C ASP A 101 10.63 -0.78 -9.04
N SER A 102 10.05 -1.26 -7.94
CA SER A 102 10.81 -1.81 -6.82
C SER A 102 9.96 -2.70 -5.93
N ASP A 103 10.58 -3.72 -5.36
CA ASP A 103 10.02 -4.60 -4.33
C ASP A 103 10.37 -4.16 -2.90
N LYS A 104 11.06 -3.03 -2.72
CA LYS A 104 11.61 -2.58 -1.43
C LYS A 104 10.94 -1.36 -0.83
N PHE A 105 9.80 -0.90 -1.35
CA PHE A 105 9.09 0.19 -0.70
C PHE A 105 8.61 -0.24 0.69
N LYS A 106 8.66 0.70 1.64
CA LYS A 106 8.12 0.55 3.00
C LYS A 106 7.25 1.74 3.32
N GLY A 107 6.34 1.62 4.27
CA GLY A 107 5.47 2.72 4.60
C GLY A 107 4.74 2.57 5.91
N SER A 108 3.90 3.54 6.20
CA SER A 108 2.96 3.46 7.31
C SER A 108 1.76 4.37 7.10
N PHE A 109 0.67 4.04 7.76
CA PHE A 109 -0.54 4.86 7.80
C PHE A 109 -1.19 4.80 9.18
N SER A 110 -1.85 5.89 9.58
CA SER A 110 -2.54 5.95 10.87
C SER A 110 -4.02 5.62 10.73
N LEU A 111 -4.50 4.62 11.45
CA LEU A 111 -5.90 4.20 11.56
C LEU A 111 -6.53 4.72 12.85
N LYS A 112 -7.69 5.36 12.76
CA LYS A 112 -8.43 5.84 13.93
C LYS A 112 -9.13 4.67 14.63
N LYS A 113 -8.83 4.43 15.92
CA LYS A 113 -9.42 3.35 16.76
C LYS A 113 -10.60 3.80 17.63
N GLY A 114 -11.17 4.98 17.34
CA GLY A 114 -12.24 5.61 18.13
C GLY A 114 -11.72 6.71 19.08
N GLY A 115 -12.57 7.70 19.34
CA GLY A 115 -12.19 8.90 20.08
C GLY A 115 -11.02 9.65 19.41
N SER A 116 -10.01 10.01 20.18
CA SER A 116 -8.76 10.65 19.72
C SER A 116 -7.60 9.68 19.47
N ARG A 117 -7.82 8.35 19.60
CA ARG A 117 -6.74 7.36 19.51
C ARG A 117 -6.49 6.93 18.06
N TYR A 118 -5.22 6.92 17.68
CA TYR A 118 -4.73 6.40 16.40
C TYR A 118 -3.82 5.20 16.64
N GLN A 119 -3.91 4.21 15.75
CA GLN A 119 -2.93 3.13 15.62
C GLN A 119 -2.16 3.34 14.32
N THR A 120 -0.84 3.26 14.38
CA THR A 120 -0.02 3.24 13.16
C THR A 120 0.10 1.80 12.67
N ILE A 121 -0.30 1.57 11.42
CA ILE A 121 -0.10 0.33 10.69
C ILE A 121 1.16 0.50 9.83
N VAL A 122 2.10 -0.44 9.93
CA VAL A 122 3.37 -0.40 9.20
C VAL A 122 3.31 -1.35 8.02
N ASP A 123 3.47 -0.81 6.81
CA ASP A 123 3.68 -1.59 5.60
C ASP A 123 5.14 -2.03 5.56
N THR A 124 5.37 -3.28 5.96
CA THR A 124 6.69 -3.91 6.07
C THR A 124 7.38 -4.09 4.72
N GLN A 125 6.59 -4.29 3.66
CA GLN A 125 7.02 -4.37 2.28
C GLN A 125 5.88 -3.94 1.36
N VAL A 126 6.18 -3.18 0.33
CA VAL A 126 5.30 -2.86 -0.79
C VAL A 126 6.11 -3.03 -2.08
N VAL A 127 5.59 -3.86 -2.97
CA VAL A 127 6.11 -4.04 -4.33
C VAL A 127 5.26 -3.20 -5.25
N MET A 128 5.88 -2.37 -6.09
CA MET A 128 5.20 -1.53 -7.07
C MET A 128 5.83 -1.67 -8.44
N LYS A 129 4.95 -1.74 -9.45
CA LYS A 129 5.25 -1.63 -10.88
C LYS A 129 4.48 -0.47 -11.48
N PHE A 130 5.14 0.27 -12.36
CA PHE A 130 4.58 1.43 -13.04
C PHE A 130 4.53 1.15 -14.53
N ARG A 131 3.37 1.36 -15.13
CA ARG A 131 3.18 1.18 -16.57
C ARG A 131 2.58 2.41 -17.21
N GLU A 132 3.30 2.97 -18.18
CA GLU A 132 2.78 4.09 -18.97
C GLU A 132 1.52 3.68 -19.72
N ASN A 133 0.54 4.59 -19.72
CA ASN A 133 -0.75 4.39 -20.35
C ASN A 133 -0.97 5.37 -21.51
N THR A 134 -1.98 5.12 -22.32
CA THR A 134 -2.30 5.93 -23.50
C THR A 134 -2.71 7.38 -23.18
N ALA A 135 -2.97 7.71 -21.90
CA ALA A 135 -3.24 9.09 -21.46
C ALA A 135 -1.97 9.86 -21.04
N GLY A 136 -0.77 9.29 -21.23
CA GLY A 136 0.49 9.94 -20.84
C GLY A 136 0.72 9.97 -19.34
N THR A 137 0.04 9.09 -18.59
CA THR A 137 0.22 8.89 -17.15
C THR A 137 0.68 7.47 -16.87
N PHE A 138 0.86 7.10 -15.61
CA PHE A 138 1.24 5.73 -15.23
C PHE A 138 0.11 5.05 -14.48
N ASN A 139 -0.23 3.85 -14.91
CA ASN A 139 -0.94 2.89 -14.10
C ASN A 139 0.04 2.33 -13.05
N VAL A 140 -0.43 2.25 -11.81
CA VAL A 140 0.33 1.68 -10.69
C VAL A 140 -0.28 0.33 -10.34
N TYR A 141 0.55 -0.69 -10.25
CA TYR A 141 0.19 -2.01 -9.79
C TYR A 141 1.12 -2.41 -8.66
N GLY A 142 0.62 -3.09 -7.65
CA GLY A 142 1.44 -3.47 -6.54
C GLY A 142 0.80 -4.48 -5.62
N LYS A 143 1.61 -4.96 -4.68
CA LYS A 143 1.20 -5.85 -3.61
C LYS A 143 2.03 -5.51 -2.38
N GLY A 144 1.44 -5.56 -1.20
CA GLY A 144 2.17 -5.29 0.03
C GLY A 144 1.75 -6.13 1.20
N VAL A 145 2.51 -6.02 2.29
CA VAL A 145 2.32 -6.80 3.52
C VAL A 145 2.44 -5.90 4.74
N ASN A 146 1.49 -6.03 5.66
CA ASN A 146 1.52 -5.42 7.00
C ASN A 146 0.88 -6.33 8.05
N GLU A 147 0.61 -5.79 9.25
CA GLU A 147 -0.01 -6.54 10.35
C GLU A 147 -1.47 -7.00 10.09
N ILE A 148 -2.16 -6.41 9.11
CA ILE A 148 -3.51 -6.84 8.70
C ILE A 148 -3.39 -8.05 7.75
N GLY A 149 -2.40 -8.03 6.86
CA GLY A 149 -2.10 -9.13 5.96
C GLY A 149 -1.54 -8.64 4.62
N ILE A 150 -1.68 -9.51 3.61
CA ILE A 150 -1.31 -9.18 2.23
C ILE A 150 -2.46 -8.40 1.58
N PHE A 151 -2.12 -7.32 0.88
CA PHE A 151 -3.06 -6.50 0.11
C PHE A 151 -2.56 -6.28 -1.31
N ASP A 152 -3.49 -6.12 -2.24
CA ASP A 152 -3.20 -5.61 -3.57
C ASP A 152 -3.28 -4.08 -3.57
N LEU A 153 -2.51 -3.46 -4.45
CA LEU A 153 -2.43 -2.02 -4.64
C LEU A 153 -2.62 -1.72 -6.13
N THR A 154 -3.55 -0.83 -6.46
CA THR A 154 -3.73 -0.35 -7.83
C THR A 154 -3.95 1.15 -7.83
N GLY A 155 -3.60 1.86 -8.90
CA GLY A 155 -3.77 3.31 -8.91
C GLY A 155 -3.21 4.01 -10.11
N THR A 156 -3.04 5.31 -9.99
CA THR A 156 -2.55 6.18 -11.06
C THR A 156 -1.50 7.13 -10.51
N LEU A 157 -0.42 7.31 -11.27
CA LEU A 157 0.59 8.34 -11.06
C LEU A 157 0.55 9.32 -12.23
N ILE A 158 0.28 10.58 -11.94
CA ILE A 158 0.38 11.70 -12.87
C ILE A 158 1.74 12.35 -12.64
N ALA A 159 2.72 12.02 -13.46
CA ALA A 159 4.06 12.57 -13.35
C ALA A 159 4.07 14.08 -13.61
N SER A 160 4.83 14.81 -12.81
CA SER A 160 5.07 16.25 -12.90
C SER A 160 6.58 16.46 -13.01
N GLY A 161 7.12 16.23 -14.22
CA GLY A 161 8.56 16.28 -14.49
C GLY A 161 9.27 14.95 -14.23
N LYS A 162 10.57 15.03 -13.94
CA LYS A 162 11.45 13.85 -13.81
C LYS A 162 11.59 13.32 -12.39
N THR A 163 11.13 14.07 -11.39
CA THR A 163 11.44 13.79 -9.98
C THR A 163 10.18 13.69 -9.11
N GLY A 164 8.98 13.68 -9.69
CA GLY A 164 7.79 13.47 -8.89
C GLY A 164 6.49 13.52 -9.65
N GLY A 165 5.39 13.34 -8.93
CA GLY A 165 4.04 13.35 -9.47
C GLY A 165 2.97 13.14 -8.40
N GLN A 166 1.73 13.37 -8.79
CA GLN A 166 0.56 13.11 -7.94
C GLN A 166 0.15 11.64 -8.07
N VAL A 167 -0.14 10.99 -6.94
CA VAL A 167 -0.61 9.60 -6.92
C VAL A 167 -2.00 9.50 -6.31
N GLU A 168 -2.80 8.60 -6.88
CA GLU A 168 -4.02 8.07 -6.27
C GLU A 168 -3.92 6.55 -6.24
N LEU A 169 -3.95 5.95 -5.06
CA LEU A 169 -3.74 4.51 -4.85
C LEU A 169 -4.93 3.90 -4.10
N TYR A 170 -5.35 2.72 -4.53
CA TYR A 170 -6.43 1.91 -3.96
C TYR A 170 -5.82 0.67 -3.35
N ARG A 171 -6.05 0.51 -2.05
CA ARG A 171 -5.64 -0.68 -1.30
C ARG A 171 -6.80 -1.66 -1.23
N ILE A 172 -6.53 -2.92 -1.53
CA ILE A 172 -7.53 -3.98 -1.61
C ILE A 172 -7.07 -5.14 -0.72
N TYR A 173 -7.72 -5.33 0.42
CA TYR A 173 -7.57 -6.57 1.20
C TYR A 173 -8.60 -7.60 0.77
N ARG A 174 -8.25 -8.87 0.97
CA ARG A 174 -9.25 -9.93 0.93
C ARG A 174 -10.29 -9.73 2.04
N PRO A 175 -11.60 -9.88 1.77
CA PRO A 175 -12.66 -9.60 2.76
C PRO A 175 -12.48 -10.32 4.10
N GLU A 176 -11.92 -11.53 4.09
CA GLU A 176 -11.72 -12.34 5.30
C GLU A 176 -10.71 -11.72 6.27
N LEU A 177 -9.80 -10.86 5.78
CA LEU A 177 -8.81 -10.16 6.61
C LEU A 177 -9.42 -8.93 7.30
N LEU A 178 -10.52 -8.40 6.78
CA LEU A 178 -11.20 -7.22 7.31
C LEU A 178 -12.34 -7.60 8.26
N ALA A 179 -12.86 -8.82 8.15
CA ALA A 179 -13.76 -9.38 9.13
C ALA A 179 -13.00 -9.53 10.46
N ALA A 180 -13.19 -8.60 11.38
CA ALA A 180 -12.55 -8.61 12.69
C ALA A 180 -12.66 -10.01 13.35
N PRO A 181 -11.63 -10.49 14.09
CA PRO A 181 -11.81 -11.66 14.92
C PRO A 181 -12.94 -11.35 15.90
N GLN A 182 -14.06 -12.06 15.78
CA GLN A 182 -15.12 -12.02 16.77
C GLN A 182 -14.45 -12.25 18.13
N GLN A 183 -14.59 -11.27 19.03
CA GLN A 183 -14.03 -11.32 20.37
C GLN A 183 -14.32 -12.69 20.96
N ILE A 184 -13.27 -13.48 21.20
CA ILE A 184 -13.40 -14.69 22.00
C ILE A 184 -13.93 -14.21 23.35
N ALA A 185 -15.19 -14.51 23.63
CA ALA A 185 -15.88 -14.06 24.83
C ALA A 185 -15.03 -14.38 26.07
N PRO A 186 -14.92 -13.46 27.04
CA PRO A 186 -14.15 -13.71 28.24
C PRO A 186 -14.73 -14.94 28.95
N LYS A 187 -13.89 -15.98 29.14
CA LYS A 187 -14.24 -17.14 29.98
C LYS A 187 -14.62 -16.60 31.35
N SER A 188 -15.91 -16.68 31.68
CA SER A 188 -16.44 -16.34 32.99
C SER A 188 -15.69 -17.14 34.04
N LYS A 189 -14.89 -16.47 34.87
CA LYS A 189 -14.36 -17.08 36.09
C LYS A 189 -15.54 -17.33 37.03
N SER A 190 -15.95 -18.58 37.13
CA SER A 190 -16.91 -19.07 38.10
C SER A 190 -16.44 -18.69 39.51
N LYS A 191 -17.19 -17.78 40.15
CA LYS A 191 -17.05 -17.38 41.54
C LYS A 191 -17.43 -18.60 42.41
N LYS A 192 -16.46 -19.23 43.05
CA LYS A 192 -16.70 -20.30 44.03
C LYS A 192 -17.03 -19.63 45.37
N SER A 193 -18.30 -19.61 45.75
CA SER A 193 -18.75 -19.21 47.09
C SER A 193 -18.39 -20.31 48.08
N SER A 194 -17.40 -20.09 48.94
CA SER A 194 -17.20 -20.90 50.14
C SER A 194 -18.06 -20.32 51.26
N GLY A 195 -19.18 -20.99 51.55
CA GLY A 195 -19.97 -20.73 52.75
C GLY A 195 -19.19 -21.09 54.01
N LEU A 196 -19.42 -20.32 55.07
CA LEU A 196 -19.06 -20.65 56.45
C LEU A 196 -20.00 -21.77 56.98
N PRO A 197 -19.49 -22.74 57.75
CA PRO A 197 -20.13 -23.25 58.95
C PRO A 197 -19.64 -22.40 60.14
N GLY A 198 -20.49 -21.93 61.06
CA GLY A 198 -21.37 -22.74 61.89
C GLY A 198 -20.77 -22.75 63.29
#